data_AF-A0A4V3UWW5-F1
#
_entry.id   AF-A0A4V3UWW5-F1
#
_cell.length_a   1.000
_cell.length_b   1.000
_cell.length_c   1.000
_cell.angle_alpha   90.00
_cell.angle_beta   90.00
_cell.angle_gamma   90.00
#
_symmetry.space_group_name_H-M   'P 1'
#
loop_
_entity.id
_entity.type
_entity.pdbx_description
1 polymer ?
#
loop_
_entity_poly.entity_id
_entity_poly.type
_entity_poly.pdbx_seq_one_letter_code
_entity_poly.pdbx_strand_id
1 'polypeptide(L)'
;MSFSLKHYLQVRTRLLFSILAGLVCFFILPAQLGLLQRLLIGWNVLAWLYLFFLWFRMLRTEAKDISHIAKTQDESATLVLSMVTLTCLVSILAILMELGTLKDLTGTPRVLHILLTATTLIASWALLPTSFALHYAHHHYLRRSKEVTPMIFPEKPELPGYWDFLYFSFTIAVASQTADVETGTTDMRQIALLQSVISFVFNLAILGLSINVGAGLLN
;
A
#
# COMPACT_ATOMS: atom_id res chain seq x y z
N MET A 1 1.47 -31.12 9.01
CA MET A 1 1.71 -29.77 8.43
C MET A 1 2.72 -29.91 7.30
N SER A 2 2.25 -30.10 6.06
CA SER A 2 3.08 -30.04 4.85
C SER A 2 2.47 -28.95 3.97
N PHE A 3 2.85 -27.71 4.22
CA PHE A 3 2.44 -26.57 3.41
C PHE A 3 3.00 -26.75 2.00
N SER A 4 2.12 -26.97 1.03
CA SER A 4 2.53 -27.14 -0.36
C SER A 4 3.01 -25.80 -0.92
N LEU A 5 4.30 -25.72 -1.26
CA LEU A 5 4.92 -24.59 -1.98
C LEU A 5 4.08 -24.09 -3.17
N LYS A 6 3.30 -24.98 -3.80
CA LYS A 6 2.38 -24.65 -4.90
C LYS A 6 1.28 -23.66 -4.50
N HIS A 7 0.73 -23.77 -3.30
CA HIS A 7 -0.32 -22.84 -2.82
C HIS A 7 0.27 -21.46 -2.51
N TYR A 8 1.48 -21.44 -1.94
CA TYR A 8 2.27 -20.23 -1.76
C TYR A 8 2.57 -19.55 -3.10
N LEU A 9 2.95 -20.31 -4.14
CA LEU A 9 3.28 -19.77 -5.47
C LEU A 9 2.05 -19.27 -6.23
N GLN A 10 0.91 -19.96 -6.19
CA GLN A 10 -0.29 -19.61 -6.98
C GLN A 10 -0.99 -18.33 -6.49
N VAL A 11 -1.10 -18.13 -5.17
CA VAL A 11 -1.70 -16.91 -4.60
C VAL A 11 -0.76 -15.70 -4.79
N ARG A 12 0.56 -15.95 -4.81
CA ARG A 12 1.63 -14.94 -4.87
C ARG A 12 2.18 -14.68 -6.27
N THR A 13 1.68 -15.33 -7.32
CA THR A 13 2.13 -15.10 -8.71
C THR A 13 2.20 -13.61 -9.07
N ARG A 14 1.21 -12.83 -8.63
CA ARG A 14 1.15 -11.39 -8.85
C ARG A 14 2.28 -10.63 -8.16
N LEU A 15 2.51 -10.89 -6.87
CA LEU A 15 3.60 -10.25 -6.12
C LEU A 15 4.96 -10.67 -6.67
N LEU A 16 5.13 -11.96 -6.96
CA LEU A 16 6.37 -12.50 -7.53
C LEU A 16 6.65 -11.93 -8.94
N PHE A 17 5.61 -11.77 -9.76
CA PHE A 17 5.72 -11.14 -11.07
C PHE A 17 6.11 -9.66 -10.94
N SER A 18 5.49 -8.91 -10.02
CA SER A 18 5.87 -7.53 -9.74
C SER A 18 7.30 -7.41 -9.21
N ILE A 19 7.73 -8.31 -8.32
CA ILE A 19 9.12 -8.37 -7.82
C ILE A 19 10.09 -8.65 -8.97
N LEU A 20 9.78 -9.63 -9.80
CA LEU A 20 10.61 -10.00 -10.95
C LEU A 20 10.72 -8.82 -11.92
N ALA A 21 9.62 -8.15 -12.23
CA ALA A 21 9.63 -6.96 -13.09
C ALA A 21 10.51 -5.85 -12.52
N GLY A 22 10.41 -5.57 -11.21
CA GLY A 22 11.26 -4.59 -10.53
C GLY A 22 12.74 -4.96 -10.56
N LEU A 23 13.08 -6.23 -10.33
CA LEU A 23 14.46 -6.74 -10.41
C LEU A 23 15.01 -6.66 -11.83
N VAL A 24 14.23 -7.07 -12.83
CA VAL A 24 14.62 -6.99 -14.25
C VAL A 24 14.88 -5.53 -14.63
N CYS A 25 14.02 -4.59 -14.23
CA CYS A 25 14.28 -3.16 -14.43
C CYS A 25 15.58 -2.71 -13.75
N PHE A 26 15.84 -3.12 -12.51
CA PHE A 26 17.07 -2.77 -11.80
C PHE A 26 18.33 -3.22 -12.57
N PHE A 27 18.35 -4.44 -13.10
CA PHE A 27 19.50 -5.00 -13.82
C PHE A 27 19.68 -4.44 -15.23
N ILE A 28 18.60 -4.09 -15.93
CA ILE A 28 18.65 -3.52 -17.29
C ILE A 28 19.11 -2.06 -17.27
N LEU A 29 18.83 -1.31 -16.20
CA LEU A 29 19.17 0.11 -16.13
C LEU A 29 20.69 0.35 -16.16
N PRO A 30 21.17 1.35 -16.92
CA PRO A 30 22.60 1.68 -17.02
C PRO A 30 23.25 1.92 -15.66
N ALA A 31 24.48 1.42 -15.47
CA ALA A 31 25.25 1.64 -14.25
C ALA A 31 25.63 3.12 -13.99
N GLN A 32 25.47 3.98 -15.00
CA GLN A 32 25.63 5.43 -14.89
C GLN A 32 24.54 6.08 -14.03
N LEU A 33 23.37 5.45 -13.93
CA LEU A 33 22.35 5.80 -12.95
C LEU A 33 22.81 5.27 -11.59
N GLY A 34 22.97 6.17 -10.61
CA GLY A 34 23.44 5.81 -9.28
C GLY A 34 22.61 4.67 -8.66
N LEU A 35 23.21 3.92 -7.72
CA LEU A 35 22.57 2.75 -7.12
C LEU A 35 21.16 3.06 -6.57
N LEU A 36 21.01 4.20 -5.89
CA LEU A 36 19.74 4.64 -5.30
C LEU A 36 18.65 4.88 -6.37
N GLN A 37 18.97 5.54 -7.48
CA GLN A 37 18.03 5.79 -8.57
C GLN A 37 17.54 4.47 -9.20
N ARG A 38 18.46 3.53 -9.45
CA ARG A 38 18.10 2.22 -10.01
C ARG A 38 17.17 1.45 -9.08
N LEU A 39 17.44 1.48 -7.77
CA LEU A 39 16.58 0.87 -6.75
C LEU A 39 15.20 1.53 -6.73
N LEU A 40 15.12 2.86 -6.75
CA LEU A 40 13.85 3.59 -6.76
C LEU A 40 13.03 3.31 -8.02
N ILE A 41 13.66 3.26 -9.20
CA ILE A 41 12.95 2.93 -10.44
C ILE A 41 12.42 1.49 -10.39
N GLY A 42 13.25 0.52 -9.98
CA GLY A 42 12.81 -0.87 -9.81
C GLY A 42 11.68 -1.01 -8.80
N TRP A 43 11.74 -0.27 -7.70
CA TRP A 43 10.68 -0.19 -6.70
C TRP A 43 9.39 0.40 -7.27
N ASN A 44 9.45 1.49 -8.03
CA ASN A 44 8.28 2.09 -8.67
C ASN A 44 7.59 1.10 -9.61
N VAL A 45 8.35 0.41 -10.44
CA VAL A 45 7.80 -0.61 -11.36
C VAL A 45 7.11 -1.70 -10.56
N LEU A 46 7.76 -2.26 -9.54
CA LEU A 46 7.14 -3.26 -8.66
C LEU A 46 5.83 -2.74 -8.04
N ALA A 47 5.89 -1.56 -7.41
CA ALA A 47 4.80 -0.98 -6.65
C ALA A 47 3.57 -0.71 -7.52
N TRP A 48 3.74 -0.03 -8.66
CA TRP A 48 2.65 0.28 -9.58
C TRP A 48 2.04 -0.96 -10.21
N LEU A 49 2.86 -1.92 -10.60
CA LEU A 49 2.39 -3.16 -11.22
C LEU A 49 1.62 -4.02 -10.21
N TYR A 50 2.08 -4.04 -8.96
CA TYR A 50 1.36 -4.70 -7.87
C TYR A 50 0.03 -4.00 -7.53
N LEU A 51 0.03 -2.66 -7.42
CA LEU A 51 -1.19 -1.86 -7.25
C LEU A 51 -2.22 -2.15 -8.33
N PHE A 52 -1.79 -2.14 -9.60
CA PHE A 52 -2.63 -2.44 -10.73
C PHE A 52 -3.30 -3.80 -10.59
N PHE A 53 -2.54 -4.84 -10.24
CA PHE A 53 -3.12 -6.18 -10.03
C PHE A 53 -4.08 -6.24 -8.83
N LEU A 54 -3.80 -5.52 -7.75
CA LEU A 54 -4.68 -5.46 -6.59
C LEU A 54 -6.00 -4.79 -6.93
N TRP A 55 -5.97 -3.60 -7.53
CA TRP A 55 -7.17 -2.87 -7.91
C TRP A 55 -7.96 -3.60 -8.99
N PHE A 56 -7.31 -4.13 -10.01
CA PHE A 56 -7.98 -4.93 -11.04
C PHE A 56 -8.72 -6.13 -10.45
N ARG A 57 -8.11 -6.82 -9.47
CA ARG A 57 -8.78 -7.91 -8.75
C ARG A 57 -9.94 -7.39 -7.93
N MET A 58 -9.75 -6.34 -7.15
CA MET A 58 -10.80 -5.78 -6.29
C MET A 58 -12.03 -5.34 -7.10
N LEU A 59 -11.81 -4.70 -8.25
CA LEU A 59 -12.86 -4.22 -9.14
C LEU A 59 -13.65 -5.34 -9.83
N ARG A 60 -13.02 -6.51 -10.03
CA ARG A 60 -13.65 -7.67 -10.68
C ARG A 60 -14.26 -8.69 -9.72
N THR A 61 -13.95 -8.59 -8.42
CA THR A 61 -14.42 -9.58 -7.44
C THR A 61 -15.80 -9.17 -6.95
N GLU A 62 -16.80 -10.02 -7.16
CA GLU A 62 -18.13 -9.82 -6.58
C GLU A 62 -18.11 -10.02 -5.06
N ALA A 63 -18.97 -9.31 -4.32
CA ALA A 63 -19.00 -9.35 -2.87
C ALA A 63 -19.18 -10.77 -2.29
N LYS A 64 -19.94 -11.62 -2.98
CA LYS A 64 -20.18 -13.03 -2.62
C LYS A 64 -18.89 -13.86 -2.55
N ASP A 65 -17.93 -13.57 -3.42
CA ASP A 65 -16.69 -14.34 -3.57
C ASP A 65 -15.61 -13.91 -2.56
N ILE A 66 -15.73 -12.70 -1.98
CA ILE A 66 -14.76 -12.16 -1.02
C ILE A 66 -14.65 -13.06 0.22
N SER A 67 -15.78 -13.59 0.70
CA SER A 67 -15.81 -14.48 1.86
C SER A 67 -15.03 -15.79 1.63
N HIS A 68 -15.12 -16.34 0.42
CA HIS A 68 -14.39 -17.54 0.03
C HIS A 68 -12.89 -17.25 -0.13
N ILE A 69 -12.55 -16.13 -0.79
CA ILE A 69 -11.16 -15.69 -0.95
C ILE A 69 -10.51 -15.45 0.40
N ALA A 70 -11.21 -14.81 1.34
CA ALA A 70 -10.73 -14.57 2.69
C ALA A 70 -10.34 -15.90 3.37
N LYS A 71 -11.25 -16.89 3.45
CA LYS A 71 -10.95 -18.18 4.08
C LYS A 71 -9.76 -18.92 3.48
N THR A 72 -9.48 -18.73 2.19
CA THR A 72 -8.33 -19.38 1.52
C THR A 72 -6.99 -18.68 1.74
N GLN A 73 -6.96 -17.41 2.15
CA GLN A 73 -5.73 -16.59 2.21
C GLN A 73 -5.25 -16.27 3.64
N ASP A 74 -5.77 -16.97 4.66
CA ASP A 74 -5.72 -16.60 6.08
C ASP A 74 -4.34 -16.24 6.64
N GLU A 75 -3.38 -17.16 6.59
CA GLU A 75 -2.04 -16.92 7.17
C GLU A 75 -1.19 -15.92 6.37
N SER A 76 -1.56 -15.64 5.12
CA SER A 76 -0.73 -14.85 4.21
C SER A 76 -1.06 -13.35 4.22
N ALA A 77 -2.28 -12.98 4.58
CA ALA A 77 -2.74 -11.60 4.49
C ALA A 77 -1.99 -10.67 5.46
N THR A 78 -1.77 -11.10 6.70
CA THR A 78 -1.04 -10.32 7.72
C THR A 78 0.45 -10.18 7.38
N LEU A 79 1.07 -11.24 6.84
CA LEU A 79 2.48 -11.20 6.41
C LEU A 79 2.69 -10.28 5.21
N VAL A 80 1.76 -10.28 4.24
CA VAL A 80 1.83 -9.36 3.09
C VAL A 80 1.63 -7.93 3.56
N LEU A 81 0.66 -7.67 4.45
CA LEU A 81 0.45 -6.34 5.02
C LEU A 81 1.69 -5.84 5.75
N SER A 82 2.31 -6.67 6.60
CA SER A 82 3.51 -6.26 7.35
C SER A 82 4.70 -6.00 6.43
N MET A 83 4.93 -6.84 5.42
CA MET A 83 5.98 -6.63 4.42
C MET A 83 5.75 -5.35 3.61
N VAL A 84 4.54 -5.13 3.10
CA VAL A 84 4.21 -3.90 2.34
C VAL A 84 4.37 -2.68 3.23
N THR A 85 3.87 -2.72 4.46
CA THR A 85 3.99 -1.62 5.42
C THR A 85 5.46 -1.31 5.73
N LEU A 86 6.26 -2.32 6.03
CA LEU A 86 7.69 -2.16 6.30
C LEU A 86 8.41 -1.57 5.09
N THR A 87 8.10 -2.06 3.89
CA THR A 87 8.78 -1.57 2.67
C THR A 87 8.34 -0.15 2.33
N CYS A 88 7.08 0.21 2.57
CA CYS A 88 6.58 1.57 2.51
C CYS A 88 7.32 2.50 3.48
N LEU A 89 7.55 2.10 4.73
CA LEU A 89 8.32 2.88 5.70
C LEU A 89 9.79 3.04 5.28
N VAL A 90 10.42 1.98 4.78
CA VAL A 90 11.79 2.05 4.22
C VAL A 90 11.84 3.01 3.02
N SER A 91 10.82 3.01 2.16
CA SER A 91 10.76 3.93 1.03
C SER A 91 10.70 5.39 1.47
N ILE A 92 9.99 5.71 2.57
CA ILE A 92 9.98 7.06 3.14
C ILE A 92 11.37 7.47 3.61
N LEU A 93 12.07 6.59 4.33
CA LEU A 93 13.43 6.87 4.79
C LEU A 93 14.38 7.14 3.61
N ALA A 94 14.29 6.32 2.56
CA ALA A 94 15.06 6.51 1.34
C ALA A 94 14.75 7.87 0.66
N ILE A 95 13.47 8.24 0.57
CA ILE A 95 13.03 9.54 0.04
C ILE A 95 13.58 10.70 0.86
N LEU A 96 13.50 10.63 2.20
CA LEU A 96 14.01 11.68 3.09
C LEU A 96 15.53 11.85 2.97
N MET A 97 16.27 10.76 2.78
CA MET A 97 17.71 10.81 2.51
C MET A 97 18.01 11.40 1.15
N GLU A 98 17.24 11.04 0.11
CA GLU A 98 17.42 11.56 -1.25
C GLU A 98 17.14 13.07 -1.31
N LEU A 99 16.10 13.55 -0.61
CA LEU A 99 15.77 14.98 -0.48
C LEU A 99 16.93 15.82 0.10
N GLY A 100 17.78 15.22 0.95
CA GLY A 100 19.00 15.86 1.46
C GLY A 100 20.06 16.10 0.38
N THR A 101 20.12 15.23 -0.63
CA THR A 101 21.10 15.27 -1.73
C THR A 101 20.69 16.16 -2.90
N LEU A 102 19.41 16.56 -2.98
CA LEU A 102 18.88 17.40 -4.06
C LEU A 102 19.36 18.85 -4.04
N LYS A 103 20.01 19.29 -2.95
CA LYS A 103 20.54 20.67 -2.83
C LYS A 103 21.68 20.95 -3.82
N ASP A 104 22.36 19.91 -4.30
CA ASP A 104 23.56 20.03 -5.14
C ASP A 104 23.28 19.87 -6.65
N LEU A 105 22.02 19.62 -7.05
CA LEU A 105 21.65 19.35 -8.45
C LEU A 105 20.85 20.49 -9.08
N THR A 106 21.30 21.01 -10.23
CA THR A 106 20.60 22.07 -11.00
C THR A 106 20.16 21.56 -12.38
N GLY A 107 19.04 22.09 -12.91
CA GLY A 107 18.52 21.80 -14.26
C GLY A 107 17.65 20.54 -14.40
N THR A 108 17.58 19.97 -15.60
CA THR A 108 16.76 18.79 -15.97
C THR A 108 16.92 17.56 -15.05
N PRO A 109 18.13 17.23 -14.53
CA PRO A 109 18.30 16.11 -13.61
C PRO A 109 17.46 16.27 -12.32
N ARG A 110 17.35 17.50 -11.79
CA ARG A 110 16.59 17.80 -10.57
C ARG A 110 15.11 17.48 -10.73
N VAL A 111 14.51 17.84 -11.87
CA VAL A 111 13.08 17.59 -12.15
C VAL A 111 12.79 16.09 -12.22
N LEU A 112 13.66 15.32 -12.89
CA LEU A 112 13.51 13.86 -12.98
C LEU A 112 13.59 13.18 -11.62
N HIS A 113 14.50 13.62 -10.74
CA HIS A 113 14.54 13.11 -9.38
C HIS A 113 13.27 13.44 -8.61
N ILE A 114 12.81 14.70 -8.64
CA ILE A 114 11.57 15.10 -7.95
C ILE A 114 10.38 14.26 -8.42
N LEU A 115 10.25 14.05 -9.74
CA LEU A 115 9.19 13.20 -10.29
C LEU A 115 9.30 11.75 -9.83
N LEU A 116 10.50 11.18 -9.81
CA LEU A 116 10.74 9.81 -9.34
C LEU A 116 10.39 9.67 -7.85
N THR A 117 10.85 10.60 -7.01
CA THR A 117 10.58 10.65 -5.58
C THR A 117 9.08 10.82 -5.31
N ALA A 118 8.41 11.74 -6.02
CA ALA A 118 6.97 11.96 -5.90
C ALA A 118 6.16 10.72 -6.31
N THR A 119 6.53 10.08 -7.44
CA THR A 119 5.88 8.86 -7.92
C THR A 119 6.06 7.71 -6.93
N THR A 120 7.25 7.60 -6.34
CA THR A 120 7.55 6.62 -5.27
C THR A 120 6.65 6.83 -4.07
N LEU A 121 6.54 8.09 -3.62
CA LEU A 121 5.75 8.44 -2.45
C LEU A 121 4.26 8.16 -2.68
N ILE A 122 3.72 8.51 -3.84
CA ILE A 122 2.33 8.25 -4.22
C ILE A 122 2.06 6.74 -4.30
N ALA A 123 2.95 5.97 -4.92
CA ALA A 123 2.80 4.52 -5.02
C ALA A 123 2.83 3.84 -3.64
N SER A 124 3.79 4.20 -2.80
CA SER A 124 3.90 3.70 -1.42
C SER A 124 2.70 4.12 -0.57
N TRP A 125 2.22 5.36 -0.74
CA TRP A 125 1.02 5.87 -0.06
C TRP A 125 -0.21 5.08 -0.49
N ALA A 126 -0.42 4.84 -1.78
CA ALA A 126 -1.61 4.12 -2.29
C ALA A 126 -1.60 2.63 -1.94
N LEU A 127 -0.42 1.99 -1.86
CA LEU A 127 -0.26 0.60 -1.46
C LEU A 127 -0.75 0.34 -0.04
N LEU A 128 -0.54 1.31 0.86
CA LEU A 128 -0.87 1.17 2.28
C LEU A 128 -2.39 0.99 2.51
N PRO A 129 -3.29 1.93 2.19
CA PRO A 129 -4.73 1.75 2.38
C PRO A 129 -5.28 0.63 1.49
N THR A 130 -4.71 0.37 0.32
CA THR A 130 -5.12 -0.79 -0.49
C THR A 130 -4.85 -2.11 0.25
N SER A 131 -3.71 -2.23 0.92
CA SER A 131 -3.35 -3.41 1.70
C SER A 131 -4.17 -3.53 2.99
N PHE A 132 -4.41 -2.41 3.68
CA PHE A 132 -5.29 -2.38 4.85
C PHE A 132 -6.74 -2.71 4.48
N ALA A 133 -7.26 -2.22 3.35
CA ALA A 133 -8.59 -2.59 2.86
C ALA A 133 -8.75 -4.11 2.64
N LEU A 134 -7.74 -4.78 2.08
CA LEU A 134 -7.74 -6.25 1.97
C LEU A 134 -7.75 -6.91 3.35
N HIS A 135 -6.93 -6.40 4.28
CA HIS A 135 -6.84 -6.95 5.62
C HIS A 135 -8.14 -6.77 6.40
N TYR A 136 -8.80 -5.61 6.27
CA TYR A 136 -10.12 -5.38 6.84
C TYR A 136 -11.18 -6.30 6.25
N ALA A 137 -11.22 -6.46 4.93
CA ALA A 137 -12.14 -7.38 4.28
C ALA A 137 -11.96 -8.80 4.81
N HIS A 138 -10.71 -9.25 4.82
CA HIS A 138 -10.33 -10.58 5.27
C HIS A 138 -10.73 -10.83 6.74
N HIS A 139 -10.32 -9.93 7.63
CA HIS A 139 -10.63 -10.06 9.06
C HIS A 139 -12.14 -9.87 9.33
N HIS A 140 -12.84 -9.04 8.58
CA HIS A 140 -14.29 -8.92 8.66
C HIS A 140 -14.96 -10.25 8.35
N TYR A 141 -14.64 -10.88 7.21
CA TYR A 141 -15.28 -12.14 6.81
C TYR A 141 -14.87 -13.35 7.65
N LEU A 142 -13.66 -13.38 8.21
CA LEU A 142 -13.23 -14.48 9.09
C LEU A 142 -13.81 -14.43 10.48
N ARG A 143 -13.95 -13.22 11.05
CA ARG A 143 -14.43 -13.04 12.43
C ARG A 143 -15.92 -12.69 12.53
N ARG A 144 -16.61 -12.53 11.40
CA ARG A 144 -18.06 -12.31 11.37
C ARG A 144 -18.79 -13.56 11.85
N SER A 145 -19.62 -13.37 12.86
CA SER A 145 -20.56 -14.37 13.38
C SER A 145 -21.94 -13.73 13.57
N LYS A 146 -22.92 -14.49 14.06
CA LYS A 146 -24.25 -13.92 14.39
C LYS A 146 -24.19 -12.86 15.50
N GLU A 147 -23.19 -12.94 16.37
CA GLU A 147 -23.05 -12.07 17.55
C GLU A 147 -21.98 -10.99 17.36
N VAL A 148 -21.04 -11.21 16.43
CA VAL A 148 -19.88 -10.33 16.23
C VAL A 148 -19.85 -9.81 14.80
N THR A 149 -19.92 -8.49 14.67
CA THR A 149 -19.76 -7.77 13.40
C THR A 149 -18.52 -6.89 13.48
N PRO A 150 -17.38 -7.29 12.86
CA PRO A 150 -16.11 -6.58 13.03
C PRO A 150 -16.12 -5.13 12.54
N MET A 151 -16.77 -4.87 11.40
CA MET A 151 -16.98 -3.52 10.86
C MET A 151 -18.45 -3.34 10.53
N ILE A 152 -19.00 -2.19 10.93
CA ILE A 152 -20.41 -1.87 10.82
C ILE A 152 -20.53 -0.73 9.82
N PHE A 153 -21.10 -1.03 8.65
CA PHE A 153 -21.33 -0.05 7.60
C PHE A 153 -22.72 0.59 7.77
N PRO A 154 -22.92 1.85 7.36
CA PRO A 154 -24.18 2.59 7.54
C PRO A 154 -25.41 1.86 7.00
N GLU A 155 -25.32 1.35 5.78
CA GLU A 155 -26.42 0.64 5.10
C GLU A 155 -26.60 -0.81 5.58
N LYS A 156 -25.70 -1.29 6.44
CA LYS A 156 -25.66 -2.67 6.95
C LYS A 156 -25.84 -3.73 5.85
N PRO A 157 -25.05 -3.68 4.75
CA PRO A 157 -25.13 -4.65 3.69
C PRO A 157 -24.85 -6.06 4.24
N GLU A 158 -25.58 -7.05 3.74
CA GLU A 158 -25.36 -8.44 4.11
C GLU A 158 -23.96 -8.91 3.74
N LEU A 159 -23.48 -8.48 2.56
CA LEU A 159 -22.18 -8.81 1.98
C LEU A 159 -21.46 -7.53 1.53
N PRO A 160 -20.68 -6.88 2.41
CA PRO A 160 -19.89 -5.70 2.03
C PRO A 160 -18.84 -6.06 0.96
N GLY A 161 -18.76 -5.24 -0.08
CA GLY A 161 -17.81 -5.37 -1.19
C GLY A 161 -16.47 -4.70 -0.89
N TYR A 162 -15.50 -4.87 -1.80
CA TYR A 162 -14.20 -4.19 -1.65
C TYR A 162 -14.30 -2.66 -1.62
N TRP A 163 -15.32 -2.08 -2.26
CA TRP A 163 -15.56 -0.63 -2.22
C TRP A 163 -15.81 -0.13 -0.80
N ASP A 164 -16.52 -0.89 0.03
CA ASP A 164 -16.80 -0.51 1.42
C ASP A 164 -15.52 -0.49 2.26
N PHE A 165 -14.66 -1.50 2.07
CA PHE A 165 -13.36 -1.60 2.76
C PHE A 165 -12.34 -0.57 2.25
N LEU A 166 -12.34 -0.30 0.94
CA LEU A 166 -11.50 0.73 0.32
C LEU A 166 -11.92 2.11 0.83
N TYR A 167 -13.22 2.39 0.86
CA TYR A 167 -13.75 3.65 1.38
C TYR A 167 -13.29 3.91 2.81
N PHE A 168 -13.45 2.94 3.71
CA PHE A 168 -12.97 3.07 5.09
C PHE A 168 -11.46 3.29 5.16
N SER A 169 -10.67 2.46 4.48
CA SER A 169 -9.21 2.51 4.59
C SER A 169 -8.61 3.76 3.93
N PHE A 170 -9.11 4.19 2.77
CA PHE A 170 -8.64 5.41 2.12
C PHE A 170 -9.05 6.67 2.91
N THR A 171 -10.21 6.67 3.57
CA THR A 171 -10.60 7.79 4.45
C THR A 171 -9.59 7.97 5.59
N ILE A 172 -9.15 6.87 6.23
CA ILE A 172 -8.08 6.91 7.24
C ILE A 172 -6.75 7.37 6.62
N ALA A 173 -6.41 6.94 5.41
CA ALA A 173 -5.16 7.35 4.77
C ALA A 173 -5.13 8.84 4.41
N VAL A 174 -6.25 9.40 3.96
CA VAL A 174 -6.37 10.80 3.57
C VAL A 174 -6.49 11.72 4.79
N ALA A 175 -7.35 11.38 5.75
CA ALA A 175 -7.75 12.30 6.82
C ALA A 175 -7.32 11.86 8.23
N SER A 176 -6.71 10.68 8.39
CA SER A 176 -6.42 10.07 9.70
C SER A 176 -7.63 9.94 10.62
N GLN A 177 -8.84 9.91 10.04
CA GLN A 177 -10.12 9.81 10.75
C GLN A 177 -10.94 8.64 10.21
N THR A 178 -11.76 8.04 11.07
CA THR A 178 -12.75 7.04 10.65
C THR A 178 -13.89 7.72 9.91
N ALA A 179 -14.39 7.07 8.85
CA ALA A 179 -15.58 7.49 8.15
C ALA A 179 -16.87 7.24 8.97
N ASP A 180 -18.02 7.26 8.31
CA ASP A 180 -19.32 6.79 8.83
C ASP A 180 -19.37 5.26 9.11
N VAL A 181 -18.29 4.54 8.81
CA VAL A 181 -18.10 3.12 9.13
C VAL A 181 -17.55 2.96 10.54
N GLU A 182 -18.25 2.22 11.38
CA GLU A 182 -17.87 1.97 12.77
C GLU A 182 -17.05 0.68 12.94
N THR A 183 -16.14 0.70 13.91
CA THR A 183 -15.32 -0.47 14.28
C THR A 183 -16.00 -1.24 15.42
N GLY A 184 -16.65 -2.36 15.08
CA GLY A 184 -17.45 -3.15 16.02
C GLY A 184 -16.65 -4.02 17.00
N THR A 185 -15.35 -4.23 16.76
CA THR A 185 -14.49 -5.08 17.62
C THR A 185 -13.20 -4.36 18.04
N THR A 186 -12.62 -4.76 19.18
CA THR A 186 -11.36 -4.20 19.68
C THR A 186 -10.20 -4.46 18.71
N ASP A 187 -10.13 -5.64 18.11
CA ASP A 187 -9.09 -6.00 17.14
C ASP A 187 -9.11 -5.05 15.93
N MET A 188 -10.31 -4.71 15.42
CA MET A 188 -10.48 -3.73 14.34
C MET A 188 -10.03 -2.32 14.75
N ARG A 189 -10.31 -1.91 15.99
CA ARG A 189 -9.82 -0.63 16.53
C ARG A 189 -8.30 -0.57 16.61
N GLN A 190 -7.64 -1.65 17.01
CA GLN A 190 -6.17 -1.72 17.05
C GLN A 190 -5.56 -1.60 15.65
N ILE A 191 -6.14 -2.28 14.66
CA ILE A 191 -5.70 -2.19 13.26
C ILE A 191 -5.92 -0.78 12.70
N ALA A 192 -7.08 -0.17 12.96
CA ALA A 192 -7.37 1.22 12.57
C ALA A 192 -6.41 2.22 13.21
N LEU A 193 -6.10 2.06 14.50
CA LEU A 193 -5.10 2.89 15.18
C LEU A 193 -3.73 2.78 14.52
N LEU A 194 -3.28 1.56 14.22
CA LEU A 194 -2.02 1.32 13.52
C LEU A 194 -2.01 2.01 12.16
N GLN A 195 -3.08 1.85 11.36
CA GLN A 195 -3.19 2.52 10.07
C GLN A 195 -3.13 4.04 10.24
N SER A 196 -3.89 4.63 11.16
CA SER A 196 -3.92 6.09 11.38
C SER A 196 -2.54 6.66 11.71
N VAL A 197 -1.76 5.99 12.56
CA VAL A 197 -0.39 6.42 12.91
C VAL A 197 0.52 6.39 11.68
N ILE A 198 0.46 5.33 10.88
CA ILE A 198 1.29 5.21 9.67
C ILE A 198 0.85 6.25 8.62
N SER A 199 -0.45 6.44 8.43
CA SER A 199 -1.02 7.44 7.52
C SER A 199 -0.58 8.85 7.90
N PHE A 200 -0.54 9.17 9.19
CA PHE A 200 -0.03 10.45 9.67
C PHE A 200 1.43 10.70 9.25
N VAL A 201 2.30 9.70 9.37
CA VAL A 201 3.71 9.79 8.93
C VAL A 201 3.80 10.02 7.41
N PHE A 202 2.98 9.34 6.63
CA PHE A 202 2.90 9.56 5.19
C PHE A 202 2.44 10.98 4.83
N ASN A 203 1.42 11.49 5.51
CA ASN A 203 0.90 12.84 5.28
C ASN A 203 1.97 13.90 5.60
N LEU A 204 2.78 13.69 6.65
CA LEU A 204 3.94 14.53 6.95
C LEU A 204 5.00 14.46 5.85
N ALA A 205 5.30 13.27 5.31
CA ALA A 205 6.27 13.11 4.23
C ALA A 205 5.82 13.81 2.94
N ILE A 206 4.53 13.69 2.58
CA ILE A 206 3.93 14.38 1.43
C ILE A 206 4.00 15.90 1.62
N LEU A 207 3.65 16.40 2.80
CA LEU A 207 3.75 17.82 3.12
C LEU A 207 5.21 18.32 3.03
N GLY A 208 6.16 17.56 3.58
CA GLY A 208 7.59 17.89 3.53
C GLY A 208 8.13 17.95 2.10
N LEU A 209 7.79 16.97 1.26
CA LEU A 209 8.14 16.98 -0.17
C LEU A 209 7.52 18.20 -0.87
N SER A 210 6.25 18.50 -0.59
CA SER A 210 5.54 19.63 -1.21
C SER A 210 6.19 20.97 -0.87
N ILE A 211 6.60 21.17 0.38
CA ILE A 211 7.33 22.37 0.81
C ILE A 211 8.70 22.44 0.14
N ASN A 212 9.44 21.32 0.07
CA ASN A 212 10.77 21.29 -0.55
C ASN A 212 10.70 21.64 -2.05
N VAL A 213 9.74 21.06 -2.77
CA VAL A 213 9.50 21.34 -4.19
C VAL A 213 9.05 22.79 -4.38
N GLY A 214 8.12 23.29 -3.56
CA GLY A 214 7.65 24.67 -3.62
C GLY A 214 8.77 25.69 -3.38
N ALA A 215 9.56 25.51 -2.32
CA ALA A 215 10.73 26.34 -2.05
C ALA A 215 11.79 26.24 -3.15
N GLY A 216 11.88 25.09 -3.82
CA GLY A 216 12.80 24.85 -4.93
C GLY A 216 12.41 25.51 -6.26
N LEU A 217 11.14 25.89 -6.42
CA LEU A 217 10.61 26.61 -7.60
C LEU A 217 10.63 28.13 -7.42
N LEU A 218 10.61 28.60 -6.17
CA LEU A 218 10.65 30.03 -5.82
C LEU A 218 12.07 30.59 -5.70
N ASN A 219 13.09 29.71 -5.72
CA ASN A 219 14.53 30.04 -5.77
C ASN A 219 15.09 29.76 -7.16
#